data_AF-A0A089L5J1-F1
#
_entry.id   AF-A0A089L5J1-F1
#
_cell.length_a   1.000
_cell.length_b   1.000
_cell.length_c   1.000
_cell.angle_alpha   90.00
_cell.angle_beta   90.00
_cell.angle_gamma   90.00
#
_symmetry.space_group_name_H-M   'P 1'
#
loop_
_entity.id
_entity.type
_entity.pdbx_description
1 polymer ?
#
loop_
_entity_poly.entity_id
_entity_poly.type
_entity_poly.pdbx_seq_one_letter_code
_entity_poly.pdbx_strand_id
1 'polypeptide(L)'
;MQLKTGENAGIFTGKRISARFIVGLIILEIIFAMTVNLLFFEKGTFDDINRLTHGWINATLCAGLLGLMVIVIIYLWAMVRIPLRDLGLRREKLLAGCLWTFVFWLAVNVMSTCINLIAGTALTWNQDLADFPNLFLGALLGQLFGNALLEEIIFRGFLFVQIHHWLSGTGKPSSRIVKAMLISQTVFALMHIPNRIYGGLHGMEFVYDFIQLVILGMLFALLYVLTRNLFIVVGVHSLLNVNLVIWTGSYATTASLTCMGFAVGILLLLRRKKVHSRKSVIHY
;
A
#
# COMPACT_ATOMS: atom_id res chain seq x y z
N MET A 1 -21.43 -20.45 -29.56
CA MET A 1 -21.43 -19.17 -28.82
C MET A 1 -20.74 -19.39 -27.48
N GLN A 2 -19.40 -19.25 -27.46
CA GLN A 2 -18.59 -19.50 -26.27
C GLN A 2 -18.80 -18.36 -25.26
N LEU A 3 -19.34 -18.70 -24.09
CA LEU A 3 -19.35 -17.85 -22.92
C LEU A 3 -17.89 -17.48 -22.60
N LYS A 4 -17.49 -16.24 -22.90
CA LYS A 4 -16.27 -15.63 -22.37
C LYS A 4 -16.44 -15.52 -20.86
N THR A 5 -16.06 -16.56 -20.13
CA THR A 5 -15.90 -16.52 -18.68
C THR A 5 -14.93 -15.39 -18.35
N GLY A 6 -15.39 -14.37 -17.63
CA GLY A 6 -14.62 -13.19 -17.22
C GLY A 6 -13.45 -13.45 -16.24
N GLU A 7 -12.88 -14.66 -16.23
CA GLU A 7 -11.77 -15.07 -15.35
C GLU A 7 -10.37 -14.68 -15.87
N ASN A 8 -10.23 -14.16 -17.10
CA ASN A 8 -8.93 -13.91 -17.74
C ASN A 8 -8.32 -12.51 -17.60
N ALA A 9 -8.94 -11.60 -16.83
CA ALA A 9 -8.31 -10.32 -16.50
C ALA A 9 -7.37 -10.46 -15.29
N GLY A 10 -6.29 -11.23 -15.44
CA GLY A 10 -5.24 -11.37 -14.42
C GLY A 10 -4.58 -10.02 -14.09
N ILE A 11 -3.92 -9.92 -12.94
CA ILE A 11 -3.16 -8.72 -12.55
C ILE A 11 -1.94 -8.45 -13.45
N PHE A 12 -1.59 -9.40 -14.32
CA PHE A 12 -0.44 -9.36 -15.23
C PHE A 12 -0.87 -9.28 -16.71
N THR A 13 -1.99 -8.64 -17.02
CA THR A 13 -2.48 -8.50 -18.41
C THR A 13 -1.98 -7.25 -19.13
N GLY A 14 -1.12 -6.47 -18.48
CA GLY A 14 -0.59 -5.21 -19.03
C GLY A 14 0.50 -5.40 -20.08
N LYS A 15 0.75 -4.33 -20.84
CA LYS A 15 1.88 -4.25 -21.78
C LYS A 15 3.21 -4.24 -21.01
N ARG A 16 4.21 -4.96 -21.53
CA ARG A 16 5.60 -4.85 -21.07
C ARG A 16 6.17 -3.49 -21.45
N ILE A 17 6.66 -2.75 -20.46
CA ILE A 17 7.32 -1.45 -20.62
C ILE A 17 8.84 -1.64 -20.69
N SER A 18 9.52 -0.74 -21.38
CA SER A 18 10.97 -0.79 -21.55
C SER A 18 11.69 -0.44 -20.24
N ALA A 19 12.90 -0.97 -20.06
CA ALA A 19 13.67 -0.72 -18.84
C ALA A 19 14.02 0.75 -18.64
N ARG A 20 14.23 1.49 -19.73
CA ARG A 20 14.53 2.93 -19.69
C ARG A 20 13.41 3.74 -19.03
N PHE A 21 12.14 3.41 -19.31
CA PHE A 21 11.00 4.09 -18.67
C PHE A 21 10.86 3.72 -17.19
N ILE A 22 11.16 2.48 -16.81
CA ILE A 22 11.10 2.08 -15.39
C ILE A 22 12.22 2.72 -14.58
N VAL A 23 13.44 2.79 -15.14
CA VAL A 23 14.55 3.52 -14.52
C VAL A 23 14.21 5.01 -14.42
N GLY A 24 13.63 5.60 -15.48
CA GLY A 24 13.15 6.98 -15.46
C GLY A 24 12.09 7.24 -14.38
N LEU A 25 11.15 6.33 -14.19
CA LEU A 25 10.16 6.40 -13.10
C LEU A 25 10.83 6.38 -11.73
N ILE A 26 11.77 5.46 -11.49
CA ILE A 26 12.47 5.35 -10.20
C ILE A 26 13.24 6.63 -9.89
N ILE A 27 13.95 7.18 -10.88
CA ILE A 27 14.66 8.46 -10.72
C ILE A 27 13.69 9.60 -10.45
N LEU A 28 12.58 9.68 -11.21
CA LEU A 28 11.56 10.70 -11.02
C LEU A 28 10.97 10.64 -9.61
N GLU A 29 10.67 9.44 -9.11
CA GLU A 29 10.10 9.26 -7.78
C GLU A 29 11.11 9.62 -6.67
N ILE A 30 12.40 9.28 -6.83
CA ILE A 30 13.44 9.71 -5.88
C ILE A 30 13.54 11.25 -5.85
N ILE A 31 13.58 11.89 -7.02
CA ILE A 31 13.65 13.36 -7.12
C ILE A 31 12.39 14.00 -6.51
N PHE A 32 11.23 13.43 -6.82
CA PHE A 32 9.93 13.88 -6.29
C PHE A 32 9.90 13.77 -4.76
N ALA A 33 10.22 12.61 -4.21
CA ALA A 33 10.27 12.39 -2.76
C ALA A 33 11.27 13.32 -2.07
N MET A 34 12.45 13.52 -2.64
CA MET A 34 13.44 14.47 -2.10
C MET A 34 12.93 15.91 -2.15
N THR A 35 12.28 16.32 -3.23
CA THR A 35 11.69 17.66 -3.36
C THR A 35 10.57 17.87 -2.35
N VAL A 36 9.67 16.90 -2.19
CA VAL A 36 8.60 16.96 -1.19
C VAL A 36 9.17 17.09 0.22
N ASN A 37 10.08 16.19 0.62
CA ASN A 37 10.58 16.18 2.00
C ASN A 37 11.52 17.37 2.29
N LEU A 38 12.52 17.61 1.43
CA LEU A 38 13.59 18.58 1.69
C LEU A 38 13.22 20.02 1.34
N LEU A 39 12.20 20.22 0.48
CA LEU A 39 11.78 21.57 0.07
C LEU A 39 10.38 21.88 0.55
N PHE A 40 9.38 21.05 0.27
CA PHE A 40 8.00 21.40 0.59
C PHE A 40 7.66 21.24 2.07
N PHE A 41 7.98 20.09 2.67
CA PHE A 41 7.69 19.83 4.07
C PHE A 41 8.60 20.65 4.99
N GLU A 42 9.91 20.67 4.74
CA GLU A 42 10.87 21.44 5.55
C GLU A 42 10.52 22.95 5.62
N LYS A 43 9.99 23.52 4.54
CA LYS A 43 9.60 24.94 4.49
C LYS A 43 8.16 25.20 4.93
N GLY A 44 7.41 24.18 5.35
CA GLY A 44 5.99 24.35 5.70
C GLY A 44 5.13 24.82 4.52
N THR A 45 5.47 24.43 3.28
CA THR A 45 4.84 24.95 2.05
C THR A 45 3.32 24.75 2.03
N PHE A 46 2.82 23.73 2.72
CA PHE A 46 1.40 23.39 2.79
C PHE A 46 0.74 23.81 4.12
N ASP A 47 1.46 24.47 5.02
CA ASP A 47 0.97 24.78 6.37
C ASP A 47 -0.19 25.76 6.36
N ASP A 48 -0.17 26.72 5.43
CA ASP A 48 -1.26 27.68 5.29
C ASP A 48 -2.57 26.99 4.89
N ILE A 49 -2.51 26.06 3.93
CA ILE A 49 -3.67 25.26 3.50
C ILE A 49 -4.15 24.36 4.66
N ASN A 50 -3.20 23.72 5.36
CA ASN A 50 -3.49 22.90 6.52
C ASN A 50 -4.22 23.70 7.61
N ARG A 51 -3.74 24.91 7.91
CA ARG A 51 -4.35 25.81 8.90
C ARG A 51 -5.72 26.31 8.45
N LEU A 52 -5.87 26.74 7.19
CA LEU A 52 -7.13 27.24 6.62
C LEU A 52 -8.22 26.18 6.55
N THR A 53 -7.83 24.91 6.37
CA THR A 53 -8.77 23.79 6.32
C THR A 53 -8.90 23.06 7.66
N HIS A 54 -8.27 23.58 8.71
CA HIS A 54 -8.21 22.93 10.02
C HIS A 54 -7.82 21.44 9.89
N GLY A 55 -6.74 21.08 9.20
CA GLY A 55 -6.31 19.68 9.14
C GLY A 55 -6.92 18.81 8.05
N TRP A 56 -8.06 19.18 7.48
CA TRP A 56 -8.73 18.37 6.45
C TRP A 56 -7.86 18.19 5.20
N ILE A 57 -7.15 19.24 4.80
CA ILE A 57 -6.17 19.20 3.72
C ILE A 57 -4.77 19.44 4.30
N ASN A 58 -4.10 18.35 4.64
CA ASN A 58 -2.74 18.39 5.18
C ASN A 58 -1.66 18.29 4.10
N ALA A 59 -0.41 18.47 4.52
CA ALA A 59 0.76 18.41 3.67
C ALA A 59 0.88 17.06 2.92
N THR A 60 0.55 15.94 3.57
CA THR A 60 0.58 14.61 2.95
C THR A 60 -0.43 14.49 1.80
N LEU A 61 -1.64 15.03 1.95
CA LEU A 61 -2.64 15.05 0.89
C LEU A 61 -2.16 15.92 -0.28
N CYS A 62 -1.68 17.14 -0.01
CA CYS A 62 -1.18 18.05 -1.03
C CYS A 62 -0.02 17.43 -1.83
N ALA A 63 0.99 16.90 -1.15
CA ALA A 63 2.12 16.24 -1.79
C ALA A 63 1.67 14.99 -2.55
N GLY A 64 0.82 14.16 -1.96
CA GLY A 64 0.29 12.97 -2.62
C GLY A 64 -0.50 13.29 -3.90
N LEU A 65 -1.34 14.32 -3.88
CA LEU A 65 -2.06 14.79 -5.07
C LEU A 65 -1.11 15.31 -6.16
N LEU A 66 -0.06 16.03 -5.78
CA LEU A 66 0.98 16.47 -6.71
C LEU A 66 1.71 15.27 -7.34
N GLY A 67 2.06 14.26 -6.53
CA GLY A 67 2.71 13.04 -7.02
C GLY A 67 1.79 12.23 -7.92
N LEU A 68 0.50 12.10 -7.60
CA LEU A 68 -0.49 11.47 -8.47
C LEU A 68 -0.59 12.21 -9.81
N MET A 69 -0.58 13.54 -9.81
CA MET A 69 -0.61 14.33 -11.04
C MET A 69 0.66 14.10 -11.87
N VAL A 70 1.84 14.26 -11.28
CA VAL A 70 3.13 14.20 -12.00
C VAL A 70 3.46 12.78 -12.46
N ILE A 71 3.28 11.79 -11.58
CA ILE A 71 3.78 10.44 -11.81
C ILE A 71 2.69 9.56 -12.42
N VAL A 72 1.48 9.58 -11.88
CA VAL A 72 0.42 8.70 -12.39
C VAL A 72 -0.22 9.28 -13.63
N ILE A 73 -0.66 10.53 -13.60
CA ILE A 73 -1.38 11.15 -14.73
C ILE A 73 -0.42 11.54 -15.86
N ILE A 74 0.62 12.31 -15.58
CA ILE A 74 1.54 12.79 -16.64
C ILE A 74 2.46 11.65 -17.09
N TYR A 75 3.25 11.05 -16.20
CA TYR A 75 4.26 10.08 -16.60
C TYR A 75 3.65 8.74 -17.06
N LEU A 76 2.90 8.05 -16.21
CA LEU A 76 2.40 6.70 -16.53
C LEU A 76 1.25 6.71 -17.53
N TRP A 77 0.26 7.59 -17.35
CA TRP A 77 -0.93 7.61 -18.19
C TRP A 77 -0.75 8.44 -19.48
N ALA A 78 -0.25 9.67 -19.44
CA ALA A 78 -0.14 10.49 -20.64
C ALA A 78 1.08 10.14 -21.52
N MET A 79 2.28 9.99 -20.92
CA MET A 79 3.51 9.72 -21.68
C MET A 79 3.65 8.23 -22.05
N VAL A 80 3.53 7.32 -21.07
CA VAL A 80 3.71 5.88 -21.31
C VAL A 80 2.42 5.20 -21.83
N ARG A 81 1.26 5.87 -21.69
CA ARG A 81 -0.05 5.40 -22.17
C ARG A 81 -0.53 4.11 -21.51
N ILE A 82 -0.29 3.97 -20.21
CA ILE A 82 -0.78 2.84 -19.42
C ILE A 82 -2.21 3.14 -18.95
N PRO A 83 -3.21 2.30 -19.29
CA PRO A 83 -4.56 2.46 -18.77
C PRO A 83 -4.60 2.37 -17.25
N LEU A 84 -5.37 3.23 -16.58
CA LEU A 84 -5.49 3.21 -15.11
C LEU A 84 -5.95 1.84 -14.55
N ARG A 85 -6.78 1.11 -15.31
CA ARG A 85 -7.20 -0.26 -14.97
C ARG A 85 -6.05 -1.28 -14.92
N ASP A 86 -4.99 -1.04 -15.68
CA ASP A 86 -3.79 -1.89 -15.74
C ASP A 86 -2.82 -1.51 -14.61
N LEU A 87 -2.94 -0.30 -14.06
CA LEU A 87 -2.32 0.11 -12.80
C LEU A 87 -3.09 -0.39 -11.56
N GLY A 88 -4.16 -1.17 -11.74
CA GLY A 88 -4.98 -1.72 -10.65
C GLY A 88 -6.16 -0.85 -10.21
N LEU A 89 -6.34 0.35 -10.80
CA LEU A 89 -7.46 1.25 -10.51
C LEU A 89 -8.73 0.80 -11.26
N ARG A 90 -9.37 -0.25 -10.74
CA ARG A 90 -10.55 -0.88 -11.34
C ARG A 90 -11.82 -0.51 -10.56
N ARG A 91 -12.73 0.25 -11.18
CA ARG A 91 -13.93 0.79 -10.52
C ARG A 91 -14.78 -0.32 -9.88
N GLU A 92 -14.88 -1.48 -10.51
CA GLU A 92 -15.61 -2.65 -10.01
C GLU A 92 -15.03 -3.25 -8.73
N LYS A 93 -13.79 -2.85 -8.35
CA LYS A 93 -13.10 -3.28 -7.14
C LYS A 93 -13.16 -2.25 -6.00
N LEU A 94 -13.63 -1.02 -6.29
CA LEU A 94 -13.63 0.08 -5.33
C LEU A 94 -14.46 -0.24 -4.09
N LEU A 95 -15.72 -0.65 -4.26
CA LEU A 95 -16.61 -0.96 -3.14
C LEU A 95 -16.02 -2.07 -2.24
N ALA A 96 -15.50 -3.13 -2.85
CA ALA A 96 -14.83 -4.20 -2.11
C ALA A 96 -13.59 -3.69 -1.36
N GLY A 97 -12.86 -2.73 -1.93
CA GLY A 97 -11.76 -2.04 -1.25
C GLY A 97 -12.23 -1.29 -0.02
N CYS A 98 -13.21 -0.40 -0.17
CA CYS A 98 -13.77 0.39 0.93
C CYS A 98 -14.31 -0.47 2.07
N LEU A 99 -15.09 -1.51 1.75
CA LEU A 99 -15.61 -2.44 2.75
C LEU A 99 -14.49 -3.17 3.49
N TRP A 100 -13.44 -3.58 2.78
CA TRP A 100 -12.29 -4.24 3.40
C TRP A 100 -11.52 -3.30 4.32
N THR A 101 -11.29 -2.05 3.91
CA THR A 101 -10.67 -1.01 4.76
C THR A 101 -11.45 -0.85 6.06
N PHE A 102 -12.78 -0.76 5.99
CA PHE A 102 -13.62 -0.63 7.16
C PHE A 102 -13.56 -1.87 8.07
N VAL A 103 -13.67 -3.08 7.50
CA VAL A 103 -13.57 -4.33 8.26
C VAL A 103 -12.19 -4.48 8.90
N PHE A 104 -11.13 -4.11 8.19
CA PHE A 104 -9.77 -4.14 8.72
C PHE A 104 -9.61 -3.16 9.87
N TRP A 105 -10.08 -1.92 9.73
CA TRP A 105 -10.09 -0.93 10.80
C TRP A 105 -10.82 -1.43 12.06
N LEU A 106 -11.99 -2.06 11.89
CA LEU A 106 -12.75 -2.64 13.00
C LEU A 106 -11.95 -3.77 13.67
N ALA A 107 -11.35 -4.66 12.87
CA ALA A 107 -10.54 -5.77 13.37
C ALA A 107 -9.32 -5.27 14.16
N VAL A 108 -8.65 -4.21 13.69
CA VAL A 108 -7.53 -3.57 14.39
C VAL A 108 -7.97 -3.00 15.74
N ASN A 109 -9.11 -2.31 15.79
CA ASN A 109 -9.64 -1.76 17.04
C ASN A 109 -9.99 -2.86 18.04
N VAL A 110 -10.66 -3.93 17.59
CA VAL A 110 -10.98 -5.09 18.44
C VAL A 110 -9.70 -5.76 18.93
N MET A 111 -8.75 -6.04 18.03
CA MET A 111 -7.49 -6.70 18.37
C MET A 111 -6.66 -5.85 19.35
N SER A 112 -6.55 -4.54 19.11
CA SER A 112 -5.85 -3.61 20.00
C SER A 112 -6.48 -3.61 21.40
N THR A 113 -7.81 -3.53 21.47
CA THR A 113 -8.56 -3.61 22.74
C THR A 113 -8.25 -4.91 23.48
N CYS A 114 -8.35 -6.06 22.79
CA CYS A 114 -8.06 -7.36 23.39
C CYS A 114 -6.63 -7.48 23.92
N ILE A 115 -5.63 -7.07 23.13
CA ILE A 115 -4.22 -7.14 23.54
C ILE A 115 -3.97 -6.28 24.78
N ASN A 116 -4.48 -5.03 24.80
CA ASN A 116 -4.33 -4.15 25.96
C ASN A 116 -4.99 -4.74 27.22
N LEU A 117 -6.21 -5.28 27.10
CA LEU A 117 -6.90 -5.90 28.23
C LEU A 117 -6.15 -7.12 28.77
N ILE A 118 -5.63 -7.97 27.88
CA ILE A 118 -4.82 -9.15 28.28
C ILE A 118 -3.50 -8.72 28.93
N ALA A 119 -2.89 -7.65 28.43
CA ALA A 119 -1.65 -7.09 28.97
C ALA A 119 -1.87 -6.28 30.26
N GLY A 120 -3.11 -6.15 30.75
CA GLY A 120 -3.43 -5.33 31.93
C GLY A 120 -3.21 -3.83 31.73
N THR A 121 -3.15 -3.37 30.47
CA THR A 121 -3.00 -1.95 30.13
C THR A 121 -4.37 -1.28 30.17
N ALA A 122 -4.48 -0.17 30.90
CA ALA A 122 -5.73 0.59 30.95
C ALA A 122 -6.11 1.13 29.57
N LEU A 123 -7.35 0.89 29.16
CA LEU A 123 -7.91 1.49 27.97
C LEU A 123 -8.48 2.86 28.32
N THR A 124 -7.95 3.89 27.66
CA THR A 124 -8.49 5.24 27.75
C THR A 124 -9.11 5.63 26.42
N TRP A 125 -10.19 6.42 26.48
CA TRP A 125 -10.79 6.99 25.28
C TRP A 125 -9.76 7.86 24.56
N ASN A 126 -9.65 7.72 23.24
CA ASN A 126 -8.76 8.55 22.45
C ASN A 126 -9.31 9.99 22.37
N GLN A 127 -8.94 10.79 23.36
CA GLN A 127 -9.41 12.16 23.48
C GLN A 127 -8.93 13.02 22.30
N ASP A 128 -7.70 12.80 21.81
CA ASP A 128 -7.17 13.53 20.65
C ASP A 128 -8.03 13.31 19.40
N LEU A 129 -8.50 12.07 19.18
CA LEU A 129 -9.41 11.76 18.07
C LEU A 129 -10.77 12.46 18.23
N ALA A 130 -11.25 12.65 19.46
CA ALA A 130 -12.52 13.29 19.73
C ALA A 130 -12.44 14.83 19.66
N ASP A 131 -11.35 15.41 20.14
CA ASP A 131 -11.14 16.87 20.17
C ASP A 131 -10.68 17.40 18.82
N PHE A 132 -9.91 16.61 18.05
CA PHE A 132 -9.33 17.01 16.77
C PHE A 132 -9.61 16.00 15.64
N PRO A 133 -10.87 15.61 15.39
CA PRO A 133 -11.20 14.56 14.42
C PRO A 133 -10.72 14.90 13.00
N ASN A 134 -10.74 16.18 12.66
CA ASN A 134 -10.22 16.76 11.42
C ASN A 134 -8.73 16.46 11.18
N LEU A 135 -7.88 16.43 12.23
CA LEU A 135 -6.46 16.10 12.08
C LEU A 135 -6.28 14.62 11.71
N PHE A 136 -6.97 13.72 12.42
CA PHE A 136 -6.87 12.28 12.20
C PHE A 136 -7.53 11.83 10.90
N LEU A 137 -8.72 12.34 10.60
CA LEU A 137 -9.42 12.05 9.35
C LEU A 137 -8.71 12.71 8.18
N GLY A 138 -8.18 13.92 8.33
CA GLY A 138 -7.30 14.55 7.35
C GLY A 138 -6.06 13.72 7.06
N ALA A 139 -5.40 13.17 8.09
CA ALA A 139 -4.27 12.24 7.92
C ALA A 139 -4.68 10.99 7.14
N LEU A 140 -5.84 10.41 7.46
CA LEU A 140 -6.39 9.27 6.73
C LEU A 140 -6.70 9.61 5.27
N LEU A 141 -7.28 10.78 4.98
CA LEU A 141 -7.52 11.26 3.62
C LEU A 141 -6.21 11.44 2.87
N GLY A 142 -5.19 12.03 3.51
CA GLY A 142 -3.85 12.20 2.94
C GLY A 142 -3.18 10.89 2.56
N GLN A 143 -3.45 9.80 3.27
CA GLN A 143 -2.99 8.48 2.88
C GLN A 143 -3.85 7.86 1.77
N LEU A 144 -5.18 7.81 1.96
CA LEU A 144 -6.11 7.14 1.05
C LEU A 144 -6.14 7.75 -0.36
N PHE A 145 -5.98 9.06 -0.46
CA PHE A 145 -6.04 9.81 -1.71
C PHE A 145 -4.71 10.46 -2.10
N GLY A 146 -3.66 10.22 -1.32
CA GLY A 146 -2.33 10.77 -1.54
C GLY A 146 -1.27 9.70 -1.43
N ASN A 147 -0.54 9.68 -0.31
CA ASN A 147 0.70 8.91 -0.17
C ASN A 147 0.53 7.41 -0.43
N ALA A 148 -0.32 6.73 0.34
CA ALA A 148 -0.51 5.28 0.17
C ALA A 148 -1.06 4.94 -1.22
N LEU A 149 -1.99 5.73 -1.76
CA LEU A 149 -2.51 5.52 -3.11
C LEU A 149 -1.41 5.62 -4.18
N LEU A 150 -0.60 6.67 -4.12
CA LEU A 150 0.52 6.89 -5.04
C LEU A 150 1.51 5.73 -4.99
N GLU A 151 1.98 5.38 -3.79
CA GLU A 151 2.93 4.29 -3.60
C GLU A 151 2.36 2.95 -4.09
N GLU A 152 1.12 2.60 -3.74
CA GLU A 152 0.53 1.34 -4.18
C GLU A 152 0.39 1.26 -5.71
N ILE A 153 0.02 2.36 -6.37
CA ILE A 153 -0.01 2.42 -7.84
C ILE A 153 1.38 2.14 -8.42
N ILE A 154 2.41 2.83 -7.92
CA ILE A 154 3.79 2.71 -8.42
C ILE A 154 4.32 1.29 -8.18
N PHE A 155 4.24 0.80 -6.94
CA PHE A 155 4.93 -0.43 -6.54
C PHE A 155 4.13 -1.68 -6.86
N ARG A 156 2.80 -1.69 -6.65
CA ARG A 156 1.96 -2.89 -6.81
C ARG A 156 1.26 -2.88 -8.17
N GLY A 157 0.69 -1.75 -8.54
CA GLY A 157 0.01 -1.54 -9.81
C GLY A 157 0.95 -1.63 -11.01
N PHE A 158 2.16 -1.07 -10.89
CA PHE A 158 3.10 -0.93 -12.00
C PHE A 158 4.38 -1.77 -11.86
N LEU A 159 5.29 -1.40 -10.95
CA LEU A 159 6.66 -1.93 -10.90
C LEU A 159 6.68 -3.45 -10.69
N PHE A 160 5.92 -3.95 -9.72
CA PHE A 160 5.77 -5.39 -9.48
C PHE A 160 5.30 -6.15 -10.73
N VAL A 161 4.29 -5.62 -11.43
CA VAL A 161 3.75 -6.22 -12.66
C VAL A 161 4.80 -6.24 -13.77
N GLN A 162 5.55 -5.15 -13.94
CA GLN A 162 6.58 -5.04 -14.98
C GLN A 162 7.78 -5.96 -14.72
N ILE A 163 8.24 -6.06 -13.47
CA ILE A 163 9.30 -7.02 -13.11
C ILE A 163 8.81 -8.45 -13.37
N HIS A 164 7.56 -8.77 -13.01
CA HIS A 164 6.99 -10.08 -13.31
C HIS A 164 6.97 -10.37 -14.83
N HIS A 165 6.66 -9.38 -15.67
CA HIS A 165 6.75 -9.51 -17.13
C HIS A 165 8.18 -9.73 -17.61
N TRP A 166 9.18 -9.06 -17.06
CA TRP A 166 10.58 -9.26 -17.46
C TRP A 166 11.13 -10.62 -17.07
N LEU A 167 10.62 -11.21 -15.99
CA LEU A 167 10.93 -12.58 -15.60
C LEU A 167 10.21 -13.64 -16.46
N SER A 168 9.46 -13.24 -17.50
CA SER A 168 8.84 -14.18 -18.44
C SER A 168 9.88 -15.07 -19.11
N GLY A 169 9.61 -16.37 -19.16
CA GLY A 169 10.54 -17.37 -19.69
C GLY A 169 11.51 -17.95 -18.66
N THR A 170 11.47 -17.50 -17.40
CA THR A 170 12.33 -18.04 -16.33
C THR A 170 11.53 -18.78 -15.26
N GLY A 171 11.86 -20.06 -15.03
CA GLY A 171 11.35 -20.85 -13.91
C GLY A 171 9.82 -21.07 -13.87
N LYS A 172 9.34 -21.58 -12.73
CA LYS A 172 7.91 -21.85 -12.49
C LYS A 172 7.14 -20.54 -12.28
N PRO A 173 5.85 -20.43 -12.68
CA PRO A 173 5.04 -19.22 -12.50
C PRO A 173 5.00 -18.68 -11.06
N SER A 174 4.94 -19.56 -10.05
CA SER A 174 4.98 -19.17 -8.64
C SER A 174 6.31 -18.53 -8.24
N SER A 175 7.43 -19.07 -8.73
CA SER A 175 8.77 -18.51 -8.48
C SER A 175 8.92 -17.11 -9.08
N ARG A 176 8.33 -16.86 -10.25
CA ARG A 176 8.33 -15.53 -10.89
C ARG A 176 7.63 -14.48 -10.04
N ILE A 177 6.47 -14.83 -9.45
CA ILE A 177 5.75 -13.92 -8.55
C ILE A 177 6.61 -13.58 -7.34
N VAL A 178 7.17 -14.59 -6.67
CA VAL A 178 8.02 -14.38 -5.48
C VAL A 178 9.24 -13.51 -5.81
N LYS A 179 9.94 -13.79 -6.91
CA LYS A 179 11.08 -12.98 -7.36
C LYS A 179 10.67 -11.54 -7.68
N ALA A 180 9.56 -11.36 -8.39
CA ALA A 180 9.07 -10.02 -8.72
C ALA A 180 8.67 -9.24 -7.47
N MET A 181 8.06 -9.89 -6.49
CA MET A 181 7.78 -9.28 -5.19
C MET A 181 9.09 -8.85 -4.53
N LEU A 182 10.04 -9.76 -4.33
CA LEU A 182 11.32 -9.46 -3.68
C LEU A 182 12.03 -8.28 -4.32
N ILE A 183 12.22 -8.30 -5.65
CA ILE A 183 12.92 -7.21 -6.36
C ILE A 183 12.15 -5.89 -6.19
N SER A 184 10.83 -5.89 -6.37
CA SER A 184 10.03 -4.68 -6.25
C SER A 184 10.06 -4.09 -4.84
N GLN A 185 10.10 -4.93 -3.80
CA GLN A 185 10.10 -4.46 -2.41
C GLN A 185 11.50 -4.02 -1.97
N THR A 186 12.56 -4.62 -2.51
CA THR A 186 13.91 -4.10 -2.34
C THR A 186 14.02 -2.71 -2.96
N VAL A 187 13.51 -2.50 -4.18
CA VAL A 187 13.50 -1.16 -4.80
C VAL A 187 12.70 -0.17 -3.96
N PHE A 188 11.53 -0.56 -3.46
CA PHE A 188 10.73 0.25 -2.51
C PHE A 188 11.56 0.69 -1.30
N ALA A 189 12.19 -0.25 -0.60
CA ALA A 189 12.99 0.06 0.59
C ALA A 189 14.22 0.93 0.25
N LEU A 190 14.88 0.68 -0.88
CA LEU A 190 16.02 1.50 -1.34
C LEU A 190 15.62 2.96 -1.61
N MET A 191 14.41 3.18 -2.14
CA MET A 191 13.92 4.53 -2.42
C MET A 191 13.60 5.34 -1.16
N HIS A 192 13.44 4.68 -0.02
CA HIS A 192 13.22 5.34 1.27
C HIS A 192 14.52 5.81 1.93
N ILE A 193 15.69 5.28 1.51
CA ILE A 193 16.99 5.56 2.14
C ILE A 193 17.25 7.07 2.31
N PRO A 194 17.08 7.93 1.29
CA PRO A 194 17.36 9.36 1.45
C PRO A 194 16.51 9.98 2.56
N ASN A 195 15.22 9.66 2.59
CA ASN A 195 14.30 10.19 3.60
C ASN A 195 14.59 9.65 5.00
N ARG A 196 15.00 8.37 5.13
CA ARG A 196 15.37 7.79 6.43
C ARG A 196 16.63 8.41 7.00
N ILE A 197 17.66 8.58 6.17
CA ILE A 197 18.90 9.23 6.59
C ILE A 197 18.62 10.69 6.98
N TYR A 198 17.83 11.40 6.17
CA TYR A 198 17.45 12.79 6.47
C TYR A 198 16.63 12.90 7.76
N GLY A 199 15.69 11.97 7.98
CA GLY A 199 14.94 11.84 9.23
C GLY A 199 15.74 11.36 10.44
N GLY A 200 17.07 11.20 10.29
CA GLY A 200 17.99 10.91 11.39
C GLY A 200 18.17 9.42 11.72
N LEU A 201 17.66 8.48 10.93
CA LEU A 201 17.90 7.05 11.16
C LEU A 201 19.35 6.67 10.79
N HIS A 202 20.04 6.01 11.71
CA HIS A 202 21.42 5.55 11.54
C HIS A 202 21.68 4.20 12.22
N GLY A 203 22.82 3.58 11.93
CA GLY A 203 23.26 2.34 12.57
C GLY A 203 22.26 1.18 12.43
N MET A 204 21.99 0.49 13.54
CA MET A 204 21.10 -0.68 13.54
C MET A 204 19.62 -0.32 13.39
N GLU A 205 19.19 0.86 13.82
CA GLU A 205 17.81 1.31 13.66
C GLU A 205 17.44 1.42 12.17
N PHE A 206 18.37 1.94 11.36
CA PHE A 206 18.22 1.97 9.91
C PHE A 206 18.10 0.55 9.31
N VAL A 207 18.91 -0.39 9.79
CA VAL A 207 18.86 -1.79 9.30
C VAL A 207 17.50 -2.42 9.64
N TYR A 208 16.99 -2.20 10.85
CA TYR A 208 15.69 -2.72 11.27
C TYR A 208 14.54 -2.09 10.49
N ASP A 209 14.54 -0.77 10.28
CA ASP A 209 13.55 -0.10 9.44
C ASP A 209 13.59 -0.63 7.99
N PHE A 210 14.79 -0.83 7.42
CA PHE A 210 14.94 -1.38 6.07
C PHE A 210 14.36 -2.79 5.95
N ILE A 211 14.66 -3.68 6.90
CA ILE A 211 14.10 -5.04 6.94
C ILE A 211 12.58 -4.97 7.07
N GLN A 212 12.07 -4.09 7.94
CA GLN A 212 10.64 -3.89 8.15
C GLN A 212 9.95 -3.40 6.86
N LEU A 213 10.53 -2.43 6.14
CA LEU A 213 10.02 -1.94 4.86
C LEU A 213 9.93 -3.07 3.82
N VAL A 214 10.95 -3.92 3.72
CA VAL A 214 10.94 -5.08 2.80
C VAL A 214 9.83 -6.06 3.20
N ILE A 215 9.73 -6.42 4.49
CA ILE A 215 8.72 -7.39 4.97
C ILE A 215 7.30 -6.85 4.77
N LEU A 216 7.02 -5.62 5.20
CA LEU A 216 5.72 -4.98 5.00
C LEU A 216 5.38 -4.86 3.52
N GLY A 217 6.37 -4.48 2.71
CA GLY A 217 6.19 -4.42 1.27
C GLY A 217 5.79 -5.76 0.67
N MET A 218 6.39 -6.86 1.16
CA MET A 218 6.10 -8.21 0.70
C MET A 218 4.68 -8.61 1.10
N LEU A 219 4.23 -8.25 2.30
CA LEU A 219 2.86 -8.50 2.75
C LEU A 219 1.83 -7.71 1.92
N PHE A 220 2.09 -6.45 1.59
CA PHE A 220 1.24 -5.65 0.70
C PHE A 220 1.18 -6.24 -0.71
N ALA A 221 2.32 -6.62 -1.29
CA ALA A 221 2.36 -7.26 -2.59
C ALA A 221 1.63 -8.61 -2.59
N LEU A 222 1.75 -9.40 -1.51
CA LEU A 222 1.03 -10.66 -1.36
C LEU A 222 -0.48 -10.42 -1.25
N LEU A 223 -0.90 -9.43 -0.46
CA LEU A 223 -2.29 -9.04 -0.34
C LEU A 223 -2.86 -8.61 -1.69
N TYR A 224 -2.12 -7.83 -2.48
CA TYR A 224 -2.49 -7.48 -3.85
C TYR A 224 -2.67 -8.72 -4.74
N VAL A 225 -1.72 -9.66 -4.70
CA VAL A 225 -1.78 -10.90 -5.48
C VAL A 225 -2.97 -11.79 -5.09
N LEU A 226 -3.29 -11.87 -3.80
CA LEU A 226 -4.38 -12.70 -3.27
C LEU A 226 -5.75 -12.10 -3.58
N THR A 227 -5.89 -10.79 -3.48
CA THR A 227 -7.17 -10.09 -3.62
C THR A 227 -7.45 -9.59 -5.03
N ARG A 228 -6.38 -9.34 -5.81
CA ARG A 228 -6.43 -8.65 -7.12
C ARG A 228 -7.15 -7.31 -7.02
N ASN A 229 -6.98 -6.61 -5.89
CA ASN A 229 -7.65 -5.36 -5.60
C ASN A 229 -6.65 -4.37 -4.97
N LEU A 230 -6.30 -3.33 -5.71
CA LEU A 230 -5.37 -2.31 -5.23
C LEU A 230 -5.94 -1.52 -4.05
N PHE A 231 -7.24 -1.21 -4.10
CA PHE A 231 -7.92 -0.42 -3.06
C PHE A 231 -7.91 -1.09 -1.69
N ILE A 232 -7.90 -2.42 -1.64
CA ILE A 232 -7.70 -3.15 -0.38
C ILE A 232 -6.34 -2.80 0.22
N VAL A 233 -5.28 -2.88 -0.59
CA VAL A 233 -3.90 -2.62 -0.14
C VAL A 233 -3.72 -1.16 0.27
N VAL A 234 -4.27 -0.21 -0.51
CA VAL A 234 -4.28 1.21 -0.16
C VAL A 234 -4.95 1.44 1.19
N GLY A 235 -6.09 0.79 1.45
CA GLY A 235 -6.78 0.86 2.73
C GLY A 235 -5.94 0.36 3.90
N VAL A 236 -5.34 -0.82 3.76
CA VAL A 236 -4.47 -1.41 4.80
C VAL A 236 -3.27 -0.51 5.08
N HIS A 237 -2.61 -0.07 4.03
CA HIS A 237 -1.43 0.78 4.10
C HIS A 237 -1.79 2.11 4.79
N SER A 238 -2.89 2.75 4.39
CA SER A 238 -3.36 3.98 5.02
C SER A 238 -3.61 3.83 6.52
N LEU A 239 -4.25 2.73 6.92
CA LEU A 239 -4.54 2.45 8.32
C LEU A 239 -3.29 2.08 9.13
N LEU A 240 -2.30 1.44 8.52
CA LEU A 240 -0.99 1.18 9.15
C LEU A 240 -0.19 2.47 9.38
N ASN A 241 -0.31 3.46 8.47
CA ASN A 241 0.39 4.74 8.58
C ASN A 241 -0.25 5.66 9.62
N VAL A 242 -1.59 5.70 9.71
CA VAL A 242 -2.30 6.60 10.63
C VAL A 242 -2.63 5.96 11.98
N ASN A 243 -2.76 4.63 12.04
CA ASN A 243 -3.19 3.86 13.22
C ASN A 243 -4.43 4.46 13.91
N LEU A 244 -5.51 4.62 13.14
CA LEU A 244 -6.76 5.20 13.65
C LEU A 244 -7.44 4.26 14.66
N VAL A 245 -7.13 4.42 15.96
CA VAL A 245 -7.68 3.64 17.08
C VAL A 245 -8.60 4.47 17.96
N ILE A 246 -9.69 3.84 18.40
CA ILE A 246 -10.72 4.44 19.28
C ILE A 246 -10.23 4.52 20.73
N TRP A 247 -9.47 3.51 21.15
CA TRP A 247 -8.89 3.45 22.49
C TRP A 247 -7.38 3.66 22.40
N THR A 248 -6.85 4.59 23.19
CA THR A 248 -5.42 4.79 23.34
C THR A 248 -4.82 3.63 24.12
N GLY A 249 -3.68 3.13 23.64
CA GLY A 249 -2.95 2.02 24.24
C GLY A 249 -1.67 1.72 23.46
N SER A 250 -0.77 0.93 24.06
CA SER A 250 0.60 0.74 23.56
C SER A 250 0.72 -0.23 22.37
N TYR A 251 -0.39 -0.87 21.98
CA TYR A 251 -0.37 -2.04 21.08
C TYR A 251 -1.08 -1.83 19.74
N ALA A 252 -1.37 -0.58 19.34
CA ALA A 252 -2.07 -0.29 18.08
C ALA A 252 -1.31 -0.86 16.85
N THR A 253 -0.02 -0.59 16.72
CA THR A 253 0.81 -1.11 15.62
C THR A 253 0.87 -2.64 15.64
N THR A 254 1.07 -3.25 16.81
CA THR A 254 1.08 -4.71 16.97
C THR A 254 -0.24 -5.32 16.55
N ALA A 255 -1.37 -4.71 16.90
CA ALA A 255 -2.70 -5.14 16.47
C ALA A 255 -2.88 -5.05 14.96
N SER A 256 -2.45 -3.95 14.34
CA SER A 256 -2.49 -3.77 12.88
C SER A 256 -1.69 -4.84 12.14
N LEU A 257 -0.46 -5.11 12.56
CA LEU A 257 0.39 -6.15 11.97
C LEU A 257 -0.19 -7.55 12.17
N THR A 258 -0.75 -7.81 13.35
CA THR A 258 -1.40 -9.08 13.68
C THR A 258 -2.62 -9.31 12.78
N CYS A 259 -3.48 -8.30 12.63
CA CYS A 259 -4.64 -8.36 11.72
C CYS A 259 -4.22 -8.58 10.27
N MET A 260 -3.15 -7.91 9.82
CA MET A 260 -2.62 -8.10 8.46
C MET A 260 -2.12 -9.53 8.26
N GLY A 261 -1.37 -10.07 9.22
CA GLY A 261 -0.90 -11.46 9.22
C GLY A 261 -2.04 -12.47 9.16
N PHE A 262 -3.08 -12.29 9.98
CA PHE A 262 -4.28 -13.13 9.96
C PHE A 262 -5.02 -13.04 8.62
N ALA A 263 -5.20 -11.83 8.08
CA ALA A 263 -5.87 -11.64 6.81
C ALA A 263 -5.14 -12.37 5.66
N VAL A 264 -3.81 -12.23 5.60
CA VAL A 264 -2.97 -12.95 4.62
C VAL A 264 -3.07 -14.46 4.83
N GLY A 265 -2.98 -14.94 6.07
CA GLY A 265 -3.10 -16.36 6.42
C GLY A 265 -4.43 -16.97 5.98
N ILE A 266 -5.55 -16.30 6.29
CA ILE A 266 -6.89 -16.72 5.89
C ILE A 266 -7.00 -16.77 4.36
N LEU A 267 -6.55 -15.72 3.65
CA LEU A 267 -6.59 -15.67 2.19
C LEU A 267 -5.76 -16.79 1.55
N LEU A 268 -4.60 -17.13 2.12
CA LEU A 268 -3.79 -18.27 1.67
C LEU A 268 -4.51 -19.60 1.88
N LEU A 269 -5.15 -19.80 3.04
CA LEU A 269 -5.93 -21.02 3.34
C LEU A 269 -7.12 -21.17 2.39
N LEU A 270 -7.88 -20.09 2.16
CA LEU A 270 -9.00 -20.07 1.22
C LEU A 270 -8.54 -20.38 -0.21
N ARG A 271 -7.40 -19.82 -0.63
CA ARG A 271 -6.82 -20.08 -1.95
C ARG A 271 -6.39 -21.55 -2.10
N ARG A 272 -5.78 -22.13 -1.06
CA ARG A 272 -5.39 -23.56 -1.06
C ARG A 272 -6.60 -24.48 -1.18
N LYS A 273 -7.68 -24.22 -0.42
CA LYS A 273 -8.93 -24.99 -0.49
C LYS A 273 -9.54 -24.97 -1.89
N LYS A 274 -9.60 -23.80 -2.54
CA LYS A 274 -10.14 -23.66 -3.91
C LYS A 274 -9.32 -24.46 -4.94
N VAL A 275 -7.99 -24.49 -4.81
CA VAL A 275 -7.12 -25.30 -5.69
C VAL A 275 -7.36 -26.79 -5.47
N HIS A 276 -7.52 -27.24 -4.23
CA HIS A 276 -7.77 -28.66 -3.92
C HIS A 276 -9.12 -29.13 -4.45
N SER A 277 -10.19 -28.37 -4.21
CA SER A 277 -11.54 -28.69 -4.71
C SER A 277 -11.60 -28.76 -6.25
N ARG A 278 -10.87 -27.90 -6.98
CA ARG A 278 -10.80 -28.00 -8.45
C ARG A 278 -10.08 -29.26 -8.93
N LYS A 279 -9.09 -29.77 -8.19
CA LYS A 279 -8.40 -31.01 -8.55
C LYS A 279 -9.26 -32.26 -8.29
N SER A 280 -10.06 -32.26 -7.23
CA SER A 280 -10.93 -33.41 -6.92
C SER A 280 -12.08 -33.57 -7.91
N VAL A 281 -12.56 -32.49 -8.54
CA VAL A 281 -13.64 -32.53 -9.54
C VAL A 281 -13.17 -33.05 -10.91
N ILE A 282 -11.87 -33.00 -11.21
CA ILE A 282 -11.30 -33.46 -12.50
C ILE A 282 -11.04 -34.99 -12.49
N HIS A 283 -11.20 -35.65 -11.33
CA HIS A 283 -10.96 -37.08 -11.17
C HIS A 283 -12.25 -37.92 -11.03
N TYR A 284 -13.40 -37.38 -11.42
CA TYR A 284 -14.66 -38.11 -11.64
C TYR A 284 -15.16 -37.84 -13.05
#